data_AF-A0A1I0LAF1-F1
#
_entry.id   AF-A0A1I0LAF1-F1
#
_cell.length_a   1.000
_cell.length_b   1.000
_cell.length_c   1.000
_cell.angle_alpha   90.00
_cell.angle_beta   90.00
_cell.angle_gamma   90.00
#
_symmetry.space_group_name_H-M   'P 1'
#
loop_
_entity.id
_entity.type
_entity.pdbx_description
1 polymer ?
#
loop_
_entity_poly.entity_id
_entity_poly.type
_entity_poly.pdbx_seq_one_letter_code
_entity_poly.pdbx_strand_id
1 'polypeptide(L)'
;MVWDEWQRYRLAADRQALLQQFPGFDFFNPFGRTFVYGVYHSNTGHPYGIRIYLPAGYPDECPTTYVTEPLPLMGYTQPIVAYGTSHEMHTWASDREGWVKVCTYRPEMWSAAISIVKIVRKAMLWVTAYECHLQDGSPISRFLMDA
;
A
#
# COMPACT_ATOMS: atom_id res chain seq x y z
N MET A 1 -3.33 -20.07 7.64
CA MET A 1 -1.89 -19.79 7.85
C MET A 1 -1.65 -19.73 9.35
N VAL A 2 -0.57 -20.35 9.84
CA VAL A 2 -0.17 -20.25 11.24
C VAL A 2 1.22 -19.62 11.25
N TRP A 3 1.34 -18.46 11.90
CA TRP A 3 2.59 -17.74 12.05
C TRP A 3 3.49 -18.47 13.06
N ASP A 4 4.78 -18.60 12.75
CA ASP A 4 5.75 -19.12 13.71
C ASP A 4 5.97 -18.14 14.89
N GLU A 5 6.82 -18.52 15.84
CA GLU A 5 7.10 -17.68 17.01
C GLU A 5 7.73 -16.33 16.66
N TRP A 6 8.70 -16.31 15.76
CA TRP A 6 9.38 -15.11 15.33
C TRP A 6 8.43 -14.19 14.56
N GLN A 7 7.65 -14.74 13.64
CA GLN A 7 6.64 -14.02 12.88
C GLN A 7 5.59 -13.38 13.80
N ARG A 8 5.14 -14.11 14.84
CA ARG A 8 4.21 -13.57 15.84
C ARG A 8 4.80 -12.40 16.62
N TYR A 9 6.06 -12.52 17.07
CA TYR A 9 6.76 -11.42 17.75
C TYR A 9 6.86 -10.19 16.85
N ARG A 10 7.26 -10.40 15.59
CA ARG A 10 7.37 -9.33 14.61
C ARG A 10 6.02 -8.66 14.33
N LEU A 11 4.96 -9.43 14.10
CA LEU A 11 3.62 -8.90 13.86
C LEU A 11 3.09 -8.09 15.06
N ALA A 12 3.38 -8.53 16.29
CA ALA A 12 3.02 -7.79 17.49
C ALA A 12 3.74 -6.43 17.58
N ALA A 13 5.05 -6.40 17.29
CA ALA A 13 5.84 -5.18 17.26
C ALA A 13 5.36 -4.20 16.16
N ASP A 14 5.11 -4.71 14.95
CA ASP A 14 4.56 -3.91 13.85
C ASP A 14 3.16 -3.36 14.19
N ARG A 15 2.29 -4.17 14.79
CA ARG A 15 0.95 -3.73 15.22
C ARG A 15 1.02 -2.63 16.26
N GLN A 16 1.89 -2.76 17.25
CA GLN A 16 2.10 -1.72 18.27
C GLN A 16 2.56 -0.41 17.62
N ALA A 17 3.60 -0.47 16.77
CA ALA A 17 4.12 0.72 16.09
C ALA A 17 3.11 1.34 15.12
N LEU A 18 2.32 0.52 14.43
CA LEU A 18 1.25 0.95 13.53
C LEU A 18 0.18 1.73 14.27
N LEU A 19 -0.38 1.17 15.34
CA LEU A 19 -1.46 1.82 16.10
C LEU A 19 -1.01 3.12 16.77
N GLN A 20 0.25 3.20 17.18
CA GLN A 20 0.83 4.43 17.75
C GLN A 20 0.91 5.58 16.74
N GLN A 21 1.16 5.28 15.45
CA GLN A 21 1.40 6.30 14.43
C GLN A 21 0.18 6.55 13.53
N PHE A 22 -0.60 5.50 13.29
CA PHE A 22 -1.74 5.48 12.39
C PHE A 22 -2.92 4.75 13.06
N PRO A 23 -3.57 5.36 14.06
CA PRO A 23 -4.63 4.71 14.83
C PRO A 23 -5.86 4.30 14.00
N GLY A 24 -6.02 4.84 12.78
CA GLY A 24 -7.05 4.43 11.83
C GLY A 24 -6.72 3.16 11.02
N PHE A 25 -5.56 2.55 11.26
CA PHE A 25 -5.13 1.30 10.62
C PHE A 25 -5.03 0.17 11.64
N ASP A 26 -5.43 -1.04 11.25
CA ASP A 26 -5.26 -2.23 12.08
C ASP A 26 -5.00 -3.49 11.23
N PHE A 27 -4.54 -4.54 11.90
CA PHE A 27 -4.39 -5.89 11.37
C PHE A 27 -5.70 -6.65 11.44
N PHE A 28 -5.98 -7.39 10.37
CA PHE A 28 -7.12 -8.28 10.22
C PHE A 28 -6.62 -9.65 9.80
N ASN A 29 -7.25 -10.73 10.26
CA ASN A 29 -6.88 -12.09 9.87
C ASN A 29 -8.10 -13.00 9.61
N PRO A 30 -9.04 -12.60 8.72
CA PRO A 30 -10.17 -13.46 8.39
C PRO A 30 -9.68 -14.72 7.68
N PHE A 31 -10.11 -15.89 8.18
CA PHE A 31 -9.81 -17.19 7.59
C PHE A 31 -8.31 -17.45 7.35
N GLY A 32 -7.45 -16.92 8.23
CA GLY A 32 -6.01 -17.12 8.15
C GLY A 32 -5.31 -16.36 7.02
N ARG A 33 -5.93 -15.29 6.50
CA ARG A 33 -5.33 -14.34 5.56
C ARG A 33 -5.08 -13.02 6.28
N THR A 34 -3.84 -12.78 6.70
CA THR A 34 -3.51 -11.56 7.42
C THR A 34 -3.30 -10.38 6.48
N PHE A 35 -3.91 -9.25 6.79
CA PHE A 35 -3.69 -7.99 6.09
C PHE A 35 -3.81 -6.81 7.06
N VAL A 36 -3.24 -5.69 6.68
CA VAL A 36 -3.46 -4.38 7.33
C VAL A 36 -4.41 -3.57 6.48
N TYR A 37 -5.34 -2.88 7.12
CA TYR A 37 -6.29 -2.00 6.44
C TYR A 37 -6.55 -0.73 7.24
N GLY A 38 -6.73 0.38 6.54
CA GLY A 38 -7.19 1.65 7.09
C GLY A 38 -7.64 2.60 5.98
N VAL A 39 -8.41 3.61 6.35
CA VAL A 39 -8.83 4.70 5.45
C VAL A 39 -7.92 5.89 5.68
N TYR A 40 -7.21 6.29 4.63
CA TYR A 40 -6.42 7.51 4.62
C TYR A 40 -7.23 8.64 3.99
N HIS A 41 -7.32 9.79 4.68
CA HIS A 41 -7.90 11.00 4.10
C HIS A 41 -6.75 11.85 3.57
N SER A 42 -6.80 12.19 2.29
CA SER A 42 -5.79 13.02 1.65
C SER A 42 -5.82 14.46 2.12
N ASN A 43 -4.89 15.27 1.63
CA ASN A 43 -4.83 16.70 1.97
C ASN A 43 -6.05 17.49 1.46
N THR A 44 -6.76 16.99 0.44
CA THR A 44 -8.04 17.55 -0.02
C THR A 44 -9.26 16.91 0.65
N GLY A 45 -9.05 16.03 1.63
CA GLY A 45 -10.11 15.39 2.42
C GLY A 45 -10.78 14.18 1.75
N HIS A 46 -10.31 13.73 0.59
CA HIS A 46 -10.87 12.55 -0.06
C HIS A 46 -10.42 11.26 0.65
N PRO A 47 -11.32 10.30 0.91
CA PRO A 47 -10.97 9.04 1.55
C PRO A 47 -10.42 8.02 0.55
N TYR A 48 -9.38 7.31 0.96
CA TYR A 48 -8.75 6.23 0.22
C TYR A 48 -8.55 5.01 1.11
N GLY A 49 -9.14 3.88 0.73
CA GLY A 49 -8.90 2.60 1.41
C GLY A 49 -7.52 2.07 1.05
N ILE A 50 -6.65 1.83 2.03
CA ILE A 50 -5.32 1.26 1.84
C ILE A 50 -5.30 -0.12 2.47
N ARG A 51 -4.97 -1.15 1.68
CA ARG A 51 -4.84 -2.54 2.14
C ARG A 51 -3.45 -3.10 1.84
N ILE A 52 -2.83 -3.71 2.85
CA ILE A 52 -1.53 -4.37 2.74
C ILE A 52 -1.69 -5.85 3.08
N TYR A 53 -1.53 -6.74 2.11
CA TYR A 53 -1.52 -8.18 2.36
C TYR A 53 -0.14 -8.64 2.81
N LEU A 54 -0.11 -9.41 3.89
CA LEU A 54 1.10 -10.03 4.43
C LEU A 54 1.23 -11.44 3.84
N PRO A 55 2.31 -11.75 3.11
CA PRO A 55 2.54 -13.07 2.56
C PRO A 55 2.98 -14.06 3.65
N ALA A 56 2.93 -15.36 3.34
CA ALA A 56 3.29 -16.41 4.29
C ALA A 56 4.74 -16.30 4.79
N GLY A 57 5.65 -15.82 3.93
CA GLY A 57 7.06 -15.61 4.28
C GLY A 57 7.35 -14.29 5.01
N TYR A 58 6.36 -13.48 5.38
CA TYR A 58 6.62 -12.24 6.14
C TYR A 58 7.33 -12.57 7.47
N PRO A 59 8.39 -11.85 7.89
CA PRO A 59 8.90 -10.58 7.34
C PRO A 59 9.95 -10.70 6.23
N ASP A 60 10.35 -11.89 5.82
CA ASP A 60 11.39 -12.08 4.80
C ASP A 60 10.85 -11.96 3.36
N GLU A 61 9.53 -12.09 3.19
CA GLU A 61 8.84 -11.89 1.92
C GLU A 61 8.08 -10.54 1.90
N CYS A 62 8.18 -9.82 0.77
CA CYS A 62 7.64 -8.47 0.63
C CYS A 62 6.09 -8.44 0.64
N PRO A 63 5.45 -7.62 1.49
CA PRO A 63 4.02 -7.38 1.45
C PRO A 63 3.54 -6.78 0.14
N THR A 64 2.27 -7.02 -0.20
CA THR A 64 1.62 -6.39 -1.35
C THR A 64 0.65 -5.30 -0.91
N THR A 65 0.73 -4.12 -1.53
CA THR A 65 -0.08 -2.94 -1.17
C THR A 65 -1.08 -2.57 -2.26
N TYR A 66 -2.30 -2.24 -1.85
CA TYR A 66 -3.38 -1.80 -2.74
C TYR A 66 -4.04 -0.53 -2.23
N VAL A 67 -4.46 0.32 -3.16
CA VAL A 67 -5.55 1.27 -2.95
C VAL A 67 -6.84 0.60 -3.41
N THR A 68 -7.81 0.48 -2.51
CA THR A 68 -9.05 -0.30 -2.69
C THR A 68 -10.27 0.57 -2.92
N GLU A 69 -10.19 1.85 -2.55
CA GLU A 69 -11.28 2.83 -2.68
C GLU A 69 -10.69 4.22 -3.01
N PRO A 70 -11.38 5.04 -3.82
CA PRO A 70 -12.60 4.72 -4.57
C PRO A 70 -12.35 3.68 -5.69
N LEU A 71 -13.43 3.05 -6.18
CA LEU A 71 -13.39 1.96 -7.16
C LEU A 71 -14.38 2.23 -8.32
N PRO A 72 -13.94 2.45 -9.57
CA PRO A 72 -12.54 2.48 -10.00
C PRO A 72 -11.80 3.73 -9.49
N LEU A 73 -10.50 3.59 -9.26
CA LEU A 73 -9.62 4.74 -9.05
C LEU A 73 -9.29 5.35 -10.43
N MET A 74 -9.91 6.47 -10.75
CA MET A 74 -9.73 7.16 -12.03
C MET A 74 -8.39 7.90 -12.06
N GLY A 75 -7.59 7.73 -13.11
CA GLY A 75 -6.48 8.65 -13.42
C GLY A 75 -6.97 9.83 -14.26
N TYR A 76 -6.03 10.57 -14.86
CA TYR A 76 -6.35 11.78 -15.63
C TYR A 76 -7.28 11.53 -16.84
N THR A 77 -7.05 10.45 -17.60
CA THR A 77 -7.86 10.10 -18.80
C THR A 77 -8.50 8.71 -18.73
N GLN A 78 -8.01 7.84 -17.85
CA GLN A 78 -8.41 6.43 -17.77
C GLN A 78 -8.24 5.90 -16.35
N PRO A 79 -8.89 4.79 -15.95
CA PRO A 79 -8.64 4.16 -14.65
C PRO A 79 -7.15 3.85 -14.43
N ILE A 80 -6.65 4.04 -13.21
CA ILE A 80 -5.24 3.79 -12.88
C ILE A 80 -4.85 2.33 -13.18
N VAL A 81 -5.76 1.37 -12.98
CA VAL A 81 -5.51 -0.04 -13.29
C VAL A 81 -5.23 -0.31 -14.78
N ALA A 82 -5.69 0.55 -15.69
CA ALA A 82 -5.48 0.38 -17.12
C ALA A 82 -4.02 0.64 -17.55
N TYR A 83 -3.21 1.31 -16.71
CA TYR A 83 -1.78 1.49 -16.94
C TYR A 83 -0.96 0.21 -16.66
N GLY A 84 -1.53 -0.79 -15.99
CA GLY A 84 -0.82 -2.03 -15.65
C GLY A 84 0.42 -1.81 -14.77
N THR A 85 1.50 -2.54 -15.06
CA THR A 85 2.82 -2.27 -14.48
C THR A 85 3.40 -1.03 -15.15
N SER A 86 3.55 0.05 -14.40
CA SER A 86 4.04 1.32 -14.92
C SER A 86 4.97 1.99 -13.92
N HIS A 87 6.18 2.32 -14.38
CA HIS A 87 7.14 3.11 -13.61
C HIS A 87 6.60 4.53 -13.36
N GLU A 88 6.05 5.17 -14.39
CA GLU A 88 5.49 6.53 -14.32
C GLU A 88 4.34 6.65 -13.32
N MET A 89 3.51 5.60 -13.20
CA MET A 89 2.39 5.59 -12.27
C MET A 89 2.74 4.96 -10.91
N HIS A 90 3.95 4.42 -10.74
CA HIS A 90 4.34 3.61 -9.57
C HIS A 90 3.33 2.51 -9.24
N THR A 91 2.86 1.80 -10.27
CA THR A 91 1.90 0.69 -10.13
C THR A 91 2.49 -0.61 -10.64
N TRP A 92 2.00 -1.70 -10.08
CA TRP A 92 2.12 -3.04 -10.66
C TRP A 92 0.82 -3.39 -11.37
N ALA A 93 0.89 -4.30 -12.35
CA ALA A 93 -0.30 -4.95 -12.88
C ALA A 93 -1.06 -5.60 -11.72
N SER A 94 -2.32 -5.20 -11.55
CA SER A 94 -3.12 -5.66 -10.44
C SER A 94 -3.62 -7.08 -10.70
N ASP A 95 -3.54 -7.90 -9.67
CA ASP A 95 -4.11 -9.24 -9.60
C ASP A 95 -5.52 -9.24 -8.96
N ARG A 96 -6.09 -8.05 -8.74
CA ARG A 96 -7.42 -7.84 -8.16
C ARG A 96 -8.20 -6.84 -8.99
N GLU A 97 -9.41 -7.24 -9.40
CA GLU A 97 -10.25 -6.42 -10.26
C GLU A 97 -10.52 -5.04 -9.64
N GLY A 98 -10.19 -4.00 -10.40
CA GLY A 98 -10.36 -2.59 -10.05
C GLY A 98 -9.45 -2.03 -8.95
N TRP A 99 -8.83 -2.87 -8.11
CA TRP A 99 -7.91 -2.40 -7.07
C TRP A 99 -6.57 -2.02 -7.67
N VAL A 100 -6.00 -0.90 -7.22
CA VAL A 100 -4.71 -0.43 -7.73
C VAL A 100 -3.60 -1.01 -6.87
N LYS A 101 -2.74 -1.85 -7.47
CA LYS A 101 -1.56 -2.42 -6.80
C LYS A 101 -0.41 -1.41 -6.86
N VAL A 102 -0.07 -0.83 -5.72
CA VAL A 102 0.94 0.24 -5.62
C VAL A 102 2.33 -0.35 -5.41
N CYS A 103 3.32 0.18 -6.13
CA CYS A 103 4.72 -0.17 -5.94
C CYS A 103 5.31 0.56 -4.72
N THR A 104 5.15 -0.01 -3.52
CA THR A 104 5.78 0.51 -2.30
C THR A 104 7.25 0.06 -2.17
N TYR A 105 7.52 -1.23 -2.40
CA TYR A 105 8.86 -1.82 -2.48
C TYR A 105 8.92 -2.82 -3.62
N ARG A 106 10.10 -2.93 -4.24
CA ARG A 106 10.41 -4.04 -5.16
C ARG A 106 10.86 -5.24 -4.32
N PRO A 107 10.47 -6.49 -4.65
CA PRO A 107 10.85 -7.67 -3.88
C PRO A 107 12.36 -7.79 -3.66
N GLU A 108 13.18 -7.40 -4.64
CA GLU A 108 14.65 -7.48 -4.60
C GLU A 108 15.27 -6.45 -3.64
N MET A 109 14.52 -5.40 -3.29
CA MET A 109 14.93 -4.32 -2.38
C MET A 109 14.27 -4.47 -1.00
N TRP A 110 13.47 -5.53 -0.80
CA TRP A 110 12.81 -5.79 0.47
C TRP A 110 13.84 -6.29 1.51
N SER A 111 13.61 -5.90 2.75
CA SER A 111 14.37 -6.39 3.89
C SER A 111 13.41 -6.56 5.05
N ALA A 112 13.58 -7.64 5.81
CA ALA A 112 12.86 -7.84 7.05
C ALA A 112 13.02 -6.64 8.00
N ALA A 113 14.07 -5.81 7.92
CA ALA A 113 14.18 -4.60 8.75
C ALA A 113 13.12 -3.51 8.46
N ILE A 114 12.41 -3.60 7.32
CA ILE A 114 11.41 -2.61 6.91
C ILE A 114 10.09 -2.90 7.62
N SER A 115 9.57 -1.91 8.35
CA SER A 115 8.30 -2.03 9.09
C SER A 115 7.07 -1.77 8.22
N ILE A 116 5.92 -2.29 8.67
CA ILE A 116 4.62 -2.02 8.04
C ILE A 116 4.30 -0.51 8.04
N VAL A 117 4.71 0.20 9.09
CA VAL A 117 4.61 1.67 9.18
C VAL A 117 5.25 2.34 7.95
N LYS A 118 6.42 1.86 7.49
CA LYS A 118 7.10 2.42 6.33
C LYS A 118 6.34 2.14 5.02
N ILE A 119 5.66 1.00 4.93
CA ILE A 119 4.79 0.68 3.78
C ILE A 119 3.57 1.60 3.76
N VAL A 120 2.90 1.80 4.90
CA VAL A 120 1.75 2.72 5.03
C VAL A 120 2.15 4.14 4.61
N ARG A 121 3.28 4.65 5.09
CA ARG A 121 3.80 5.98 4.68
C ARG A 121 4.01 6.09 3.17
N LYS A 122 4.63 5.09 2.53
CA LYS A 122 4.82 5.09 1.08
C LYS A 122 3.49 5.04 0.33
N ALA A 123 2.51 4.29 0.82
CA ALA A 123 1.17 4.26 0.23
C ALA A 123 0.44 5.61 0.35
N MET A 124 0.55 6.28 1.50
CA MET A 124 0.00 7.64 1.69
C MET A 124 0.68 8.66 0.77
N LEU A 125 2.01 8.60 0.63
CA LEU A 125 2.75 9.45 -0.30
C LEU A 125 2.30 9.22 -1.75
N TRP A 126 2.08 7.96 -2.14
CA TRP A 126 1.53 7.64 -3.46
C TRP A 126 0.14 8.26 -3.65
N VAL A 127 -0.74 8.21 -2.64
CA VAL A 127 -2.06 8.87 -2.70
C VAL A 127 -1.92 10.38 -2.86
N THR A 128 -1.01 11.03 -2.11
CA THR A 128 -0.75 12.47 -2.27
C THR A 128 -0.25 12.81 -3.68
N ALA A 129 0.68 12.03 -4.22
CA ALA A 129 1.19 12.21 -5.57
C ALA A 129 0.12 11.94 -6.65
N TYR A 130 -0.75 10.96 -6.42
CA TYR A 130 -1.90 10.67 -7.26
C TYR A 130 -2.87 11.86 -7.32
N GLU A 131 -3.12 12.56 -6.21
CA GLU A 131 -3.98 13.75 -6.26
C GLU A 131 -3.37 14.89 -7.07
N CYS A 132 -2.04 15.02 -7.08
CA CYS A 132 -1.37 15.95 -7.98
C CYS A 132 -1.53 15.51 -9.46
N HIS A 133 -1.39 14.21 -9.76
CA HIS A 133 -1.64 13.67 -11.09
C HIS A 133 -3.07 13.98 -11.59
N LEU A 134 -4.07 13.95 -10.70
CA LEU A 134 -5.44 14.31 -11.07
C LEU A 134 -5.60 15.77 -11.51
N GLN A 135 -4.73 16.67 -11.06
CA GLN A 135 -4.85 18.10 -11.35
C GLN A 135 -4.33 18.45 -12.74
N ASP A 136 -3.21 17.85 -13.17
CA ASP A 136 -2.50 18.28 -14.38
C ASP A 136 -2.14 17.13 -15.35
N GLY A 137 -2.39 15.88 -14.97
CA GLY A 137 -2.05 14.70 -15.75
C GLY A 137 -0.57 14.30 -15.72
N SER A 138 0.28 15.01 -14.96
CA SER A 138 1.69 14.67 -14.81
C SER A 138 1.85 13.26 -14.20
N PRO A 139 2.87 12.48 -14.60
CA PRO A 139 3.15 11.17 -13.99
C PRO A 139 3.28 11.22 -12.47
N ILE A 140 2.77 10.20 -11.77
CA ILE A 140 2.89 10.09 -10.30
C ILE A 140 4.36 10.12 -9.86
N SER A 141 5.25 9.48 -10.63
CA SER A 141 6.69 9.47 -10.37
C SER A 141 7.32 10.87 -10.31
N ARG A 142 6.71 11.87 -10.95
CA ARG A 142 7.19 13.27 -10.89
C ARG A 142 7.08 13.85 -9.47
N PHE A 143 6.08 13.42 -8.71
CA PHE A 143 5.78 13.94 -7.38
C PHE A 143 6.38 13.10 -6.25
N LEU A 144 6.73 11.85 -6.56
CA LEU A 144 7.52 11.00 -5.68
C LEU A 144 9.00 11.30 -5.96
N MET A 145 9.62 12.20 -5.19
CA MET A 145 11.08 12.42 -5.28
C MET A 145 11.78 11.06 -5.25
N ASP A 146 12.68 10.79 -6.19
CA ASP A 146 13.37 9.50 -6.40
C ASP A 146 13.62 8.76 -5.07
N ALA A 147 12.70 7.85 -4.72
CA ALA A 147 12.53 7.28 -3.39
C ALA A 147 13.20 5.91 -3.22
#